data_AF-A0A7J0ABY9-F1
#
_entry.id   AF-A0A7J0ABY9-F1
#
_cell.length_a   1.000
_cell.length_b   1.000
_cell.length_c   1.000
_cell.angle_alpha   90.00
_cell.angle_beta   90.00
_cell.angle_gamma   90.00
#
_symmetry.space_group_name_H-M   'P 1'
#
loop_
_entity.id
_entity.type
_entity.pdbx_description
1 polymer ?
#
loop_
_entity_poly.entity_id
_entity_poly.type
_entity_poly.pdbx_seq_one_letter_code
_entity_poly.pdbx_strand_id
1 'polypeptide(L)'
;MSFNKGYTLDGYADKVFHVHVHAEGDNDEISFRNYLMEDSATAREYEKLECSLLPKFRTDRDGYTAAKSEFVKRVLSLVKSRDATLGLWKGKS
;
A
#
# COMPACT_ATOMS: atom_id res chain seq x y z
N MET A 1 4.12 -0.37 14.04
CA MET A 1 3.28 -1.30 14.84
C MET A 1 1.89 -1.35 14.23
N SER A 2 1.23 -2.51 14.20
CA SER A 2 -0.15 -2.65 13.67
C SER A 2 -1.08 -3.22 14.73
N PHE A 3 -2.28 -2.63 14.85
CA PHE A 3 -3.34 -3.04 15.77
C PHE A 3 -4.58 -3.42 14.97
N ASN A 4 -5.17 -4.56 15.29
CA ASN A 4 -6.31 -5.11 14.57
C ASN A 4 -7.52 -5.23 15.50
N LYS A 5 -8.70 -4.84 15.03
CA LYS A 5 -9.97 -5.00 15.75
C LYS A 5 -11.03 -5.59 14.82
N GLY A 6 -11.83 -6.53 15.34
CA GLY A 6 -12.87 -7.22 14.57
C GLY A 6 -12.45 -8.60 14.02
N TYR A 7 -11.30 -9.10 14.42
CA TYR A 7 -10.87 -10.49 14.21
C TYR A 7 -11.43 -11.36 15.34
N THR A 8 -12.16 -12.42 14.99
CA THR A 8 -12.83 -13.34 15.92
C THR A 8 -12.49 -14.79 15.59
N LEU A 9 -12.80 -15.72 16.50
CA LEU A 9 -12.63 -17.15 16.24
C LEU A 9 -13.52 -17.64 15.09
N ASP A 10 -14.68 -17.01 14.90
CA ASP A 10 -15.66 -17.34 13.86
C ASP A 10 -15.44 -16.55 12.56
N GLY A 11 -14.32 -15.84 12.43
CA GLY A 11 -13.98 -15.02 11.27
C GLY A 11 -13.98 -13.52 11.58
N TYR A 12 -14.67 -12.72 10.77
CA TYR A 12 -14.67 -11.26 10.88
C TYR A 12 -15.98 -10.73 11.46
N ALA A 13 -15.89 -9.73 12.34
CA ALA A 13 -17.03 -8.91 12.71
C ALA A 13 -17.50 -8.05 11.52
N ASP A 14 -18.72 -7.51 11.60
CA ASP A 14 -19.29 -6.64 10.55
C ASP A 14 -18.40 -5.44 10.17
N LYS A 15 -17.55 -4.99 11.10
CA LYS A 15 -16.56 -3.94 10.89
C LYS A 15 -15.19 -4.39 11.39
N VAL A 16 -14.21 -4.32 10.50
CA VAL A 16 -12.81 -4.64 10.78
C VAL A 16 -11.98 -3.37 10.66
N PHE A 17 -11.05 -3.18 11.60
CA PHE A 17 -10.17 -2.03 11.63
C PHE A 17 -8.70 -2.46 11.71
N HIS A 18 -7.87 -1.75 10.95
CA HIS A 18 -6.42 -1.85 10.95
C HIS A 18 -5.84 -0.48 11.28
N VAL A 19 -5.18 -0.36 12.43
CA VAL A 19 -4.52 0.87 12.85
C VAL A 19 -3.02 0.66 12.79
N HIS A 20 -2.36 1.46 11.98
CA HIS A 20 -0.92 1.45 11.80
C HIS A 20 -0.33 2.66 12.51
N VAL A 21 0.62 2.42 13.41
CA VAL A 21 1.34 3.47 14.15
C VAL A 21 2.82 3.38 13.77
N HIS A 22 3.33 4.47 13.21
CA HIS A 22 4.68 4.59 12.68
C HIS A 22 5.40 5.77 13.34
N ALA A 23 6.74 5.73 13.30
CA ALA A 23 7.55 6.88 13.67
C ALA A 23 7.41 7.98 12.61
N GLU A 24 7.69 9.23 12.98
CA GLU A 24 7.71 10.32 12.02
C GLU A 24 8.70 10.04 10.88
N GLY A 25 8.25 10.21 9.63
CA GLY A 25 9.03 9.93 8.43
C GLY A 25 8.85 8.53 7.84
N ASP A 26 8.30 7.58 8.60
CA ASP A 26 7.94 6.24 8.11
C ASP A 26 6.49 6.26 7.59
N ASN A 27 6.34 6.75 6.35
CA ASN A 27 5.06 7.16 5.76
C ASN A 27 4.76 6.47 4.42
N ASP A 28 5.29 5.25 4.20
CA ASP A 28 5.17 4.57 2.90
C ASP A 28 3.69 4.37 2.48
N GLU A 29 2.75 4.08 3.41
CA GLU A 29 1.33 3.96 3.09
C GLU A 29 0.72 5.28 2.57
N ILE A 30 1.15 6.42 3.13
CA ILE A 30 0.70 7.76 2.71
C ILE A 30 1.27 8.09 1.34
N SER A 31 2.56 7.81 1.13
CA SER A 31 3.25 8.01 -0.15
C SER A 31 2.62 7.19 -1.27
N PHE A 32 2.33 5.91 -1.00
CA PHE A 32 1.66 5.02 -1.95
C PHE A 32 0.27 5.54 -2.32
N ARG A 33 -0.55 5.91 -1.32
CA ARG A 33 -1.89 6.49 -1.56
C ARG A 33 -1.82 7.73 -2.43
N ASN A 34 -0.93 8.68 -2.11
CA ASN A 34 -0.79 9.93 -2.84
C ASN A 34 -0.38 9.67 -4.29
N TYR A 35 0.55 8.75 -4.53
CA TYR A 35 0.94 8.38 -5.89
C TYR A 35 -0.22 7.80 -6.69
N LEU A 36 -1.05 6.92 -6.11
CA LEU A 36 -2.22 6.37 -6.81
C LEU A 36 -3.29 7.43 -7.11
N MET A 37 -3.41 8.48 -6.29
CA MET A 37 -4.33 9.60 -6.57
C MET A 37 -3.84 10.47 -7.73
N GLU A 38 -2.53 10.60 -7.90
CA GLU A 38 -1.90 11.39 -8.97
C GLU A 38 -1.82 10.61 -10.30
N ASP A 39 -1.55 9.31 -10.24
CA ASP A 39 -1.38 8.44 -11.41
C ASP A 39 -2.52 7.42 -11.53
N SER A 40 -3.56 7.84 -12.26
CA SER A 40 -4.73 7.01 -12.55
C SER A 40 -4.41 5.73 -13.34
N ALA A 41 -3.31 5.68 -14.09
CA ALA A 41 -2.93 4.47 -14.82
C ALA A 41 -2.41 3.41 -13.85
N THR A 42 -1.49 3.79 -12.95
CA THR A 42 -1.00 2.89 -11.89
C THR A 42 -2.13 2.45 -10.96
N ALA A 43 -3.08 3.33 -10.62
CA ALA A 43 -4.25 2.96 -9.82
C ALA A 43 -5.09 1.86 -10.48
N ARG A 44 -5.33 1.96 -11.80
CA ARG A 44 -6.05 0.92 -12.57
C ARG A 44 -5.28 -0.39 -12.66
N GLU A 45 -3.95 -0.35 -12.73
CA GLU A 45 -3.13 -1.57 -12.66
C GLU A 45 -3.26 -2.26 -11.30
N TYR A 46 -3.23 -1.47 -10.22
CA TYR A 46 -3.38 -1.99 -8.86
C TYR A 46 -4.76 -2.60 -8.63
N GLU A 47 -5.83 -1.93 -9.06
CA GLU A 47 -7.21 -2.46 -9.01
C GLU A 47 -7.33 -3.80 -9.74
N LYS A 48 -6.80 -3.91 -10.96
CA LYS A 48 -6.81 -5.17 -11.73
C LYS A 48 -6.06 -6.27 -11.01
N LEU A 49 -4.91 -5.96 -10.42
CA LEU A 49 -4.14 -6.90 -9.62
C LEU A 49 -4.97 -7.40 -8.44
N GLU A 50 -5.54 -6.51 -7.63
CA GLU A 50 -6.37 -6.88 -6.48
C GLU A 50 -7.55 -7.76 -6.89
N CYS A 51 -8.32 -7.35 -7.91
CA CYS A 51 -9.42 -8.15 -8.47
C CYS A 51 -9.00 -9.55 -8.92
N SER A 52 -7.80 -9.71 -9.47
CA SER A 52 -7.27 -11.02 -9.91
C SER A 52 -6.80 -11.91 -8.74
N LEU A 53 -6.44 -11.31 -7.61
CA LEU A 53 -5.93 -12.00 -6.43
C LEU A 53 -7.04 -12.41 -5.45
N LEU A 54 -8.07 -11.58 -5.29
CA LEU A 54 -9.20 -11.83 -4.39
C LEU A 54 -9.80 -13.24 -4.49
N PRO A 55 -10.11 -13.80 -5.69
CA PRO A 55 -10.66 -15.15 -5.77
C PRO A 55 -9.64 -16.24 -5.40
N LYS A 56 -8.34 -16.01 -5.61
CA LYS A 56 -7.26 -16.98 -5.35
C LYS A 56 -6.92 -17.09 -3.86
N PHE A 57 -7.05 -15.98 -3.14
CA PHE A 57 -6.63 -15.85 -1.74
C PHE A 57 -7.79 -15.57 -0.79
N ARG A 58 -9.00 -16.02 -1.15
CA ARG A 58 -10.24 -15.75 -0.40
C ARG A 58 -10.15 -16.10 1.09
N THR A 59 -9.41 -17.15 1.43
CA THR A 59 -9.21 -17.64 2.80
C THR A 59 -7.77 -17.47 3.29
N ASP A 60 -6.89 -16.86 2.47
CA ASP A 60 -5.47 -16.73 2.76
C ASP A 60 -5.06 -15.26 2.69
N ARG A 61 -5.27 -14.57 3.81
CA ARG A 61 -5.01 -13.12 3.92
C ARG A 61 -3.53 -12.77 3.81
N ASP A 62 -2.66 -13.65 4.31
CA ASP A 62 -1.22 -13.44 4.28
C ASP A 62 -0.68 -13.68 2.86
N GLY A 63 -1.16 -14.72 2.18
CA GLY A 63 -0.89 -14.96 0.76
C GLY A 63 -1.38 -13.82 -0.13
N TYR A 64 -2.57 -13.26 0.12
CA TYR A 64 -3.07 -12.07 -0.59
C TYR A 64 -2.12 -10.88 -0.42
N THR A 65 -1.66 -10.64 0.81
CA THR A 65 -0.74 -9.54 1.15
C THR A 65 0.62 -9.73 0.47
N ALA A 66 1.17 -10.94 0.54
CA ALA A 66 2.43 -11.29 -0.12
C ALA A 66 2.34 -11.13 -1.64
N ALA A 67 1.25 -11.59 -2.26
CA ALA A 67 1.08 -11.60 -3.72
C ALA A 67 1.05 -10.20 -4.35
N LYS A 68 0.61 -9.17 -3.62
CA LYS A 68 0.63 -7.77 -4.11
C LYS A 68 1.84 -6.96 -3.62
N SER A 69 2.68 -7.52 -2.76
CA SER A 69 3.79 -6.81 -2.11
C SER A 69 4.80 -6.24 -3.11
N GLU A 70 5.14 -7.00 -4.16
CA GLU A 70 6.11 -6.54 -5.17
C GLU A 70 5.60 -5.35 -5.98
N PHE A 71 4.30 -5.31 -6.27
CA PHE A 71 3.69 -4.15 -6.93
C PHE A 71 3.80 -2.90 -6.05
N VAL A 72 3.45 -3.02 -4.76
CA VAL A 72 3.52 -1.89 -3.80
C VAL A 72 4.96 -1.39 -3.68
N LYS A 73 5.94 -2.28 -3.54
CA LYS A 73 7.37 -1.92 -3.48
C LYS A 73 7.84 -1.18 -4.75
N ARG A 74 7.42 -1.64 -5.93
CA ARG A 74 7.76 -0.99 -7.21
C ARG A 74 7.24 0.45 -7.23
N VAL A 75 5.99 0.67 -6.83
CA VAL A 75 5.40 2.02 -6.78
C VAL A 75 6.12 2.91 -5.77
N LEU A 76 6.41 2.40 -4.58
CA LEU A 76 7.17 3.15 -3.57
C LEU A 76 8.59 3.53 -4.03
N SER A 77 9.24 2.65 -4.80
CA SER A 77 10.53 2.94 -5.41
C SER A 77 10.44 4.12 -6.39
N LEU A 78 9.39 4.16 -7.24
CA LEU A 78 9.14 5.27 -8.16
C LEU A 78 8.94 6.60 -7.43
N VAL A 79 8.19 6.59 -6.32
CA VAL A 79 8.01 7.77 -5.46
C VAL A 79 9.36 8.25 -4.92
N LYS A 80 10.15 7.34 -4.34
CA LYS A 80 11.47 7.66 -3.78
C LYS A 80 12.42 8.22 -4.85
N SER A 81 12.42 7.67 -6.07
CA SER A 81 13.21 8.19 -7.20
C SER A 81 12.73 9.57 -7.67
N ARG A 82 11.41 9.81 -7.69
CA ARG A 82 10.81 11.11 -8.04
C ARG A 82 11.21 12.18 -7.04
N ASP A 83 11.11 11.88 -5.75
CA ASP A 83 11.43 12.81 -4.67
C ASP A 83 12.93 13.14 -4.63
N ALA A 84 13.80 12.14 -4.88
CA ALA A 84 15.23 12.36 -5.03
C ALA A 84 15.54 13.30 -6.21
N THR A 85 14.84 13.14 -7.33
CA THR A 85 15.00 13.99 -8.53
C THR A 85 14.53 15.43 -8.28
N LEU A 86 13.40 15.61 -7.58
CA LEU A 86 12.88 16.92 -7.18
C LEU A 86 13.74 17.60 -6.11
N GLY A 87 14.34 16.82 -5.19
CA GLY A 87 15.27 17.30 -4.17
C GLY A 87 16.62 17.75 -4.74
N LEU A 88 17.13 17.09 -5.78
CA LEU A 88 18.38 17.46 -6.47
C LEU A 88 18.31 18.80 -7.21
N TRP A 89 17.10 19.28 -7.56
CA TRP A 89 16.92 20.57 -8.25
C TRP A 89 16.87 21.78 -7.31
N LYS A 90 16.60 21.60 -6.00
CA LYS A 90 16.53 22.71 -5.03
C LYS A 90 17.89 23.28 -4.59
N GLY A 91 19.00 22.80 -5.15
CA GLY A 91 20.37 23.17 -4.75
C GLY A 91 21.19 23.96 -5.78
N LYS A 92 20.58 24.53 -6.83
CA LYS A 92 21.26 25.44 -7.76
C LYS A 92 20.56 26.81 -7.77
N SER A 93 20.94 27.66 -6.82
CA SER A 93 20.71 29.10 -6.81
C SER A 93 21.93 29.78 -6.23
#